data_AF-A0A6I3QHV4-F1
#
_entry.id   AF-A0A6I3QHV4-F1
#
_cell.length_a   1.000
_cell.length_b   1.000
_cell.length_c   1.000
_cell.angle_alpha   90.00
_cell.angle_beta   90.00
_cell.angle_gamma   90.00
#
_symmetry.space_group_name_H-M   'P 1'
#
loop_
_entity.id
_entity.type
_entity.pdbx_description
1 polymer ?
#
loop_
_entity_poly.entity_id
_entity_poly.type
_entity_poly.pdbx_seq_one_letter_code
_entity_poly.pdbx_strand_id
1 'polypeptide(L)'
;MARKRCVLRWGAAVGLYWAACAAHVWRTGGLLALGLAWNMLLALLPLCFACAAGRCRLWAGRAALAVLWLLFLPNTFYMLTDLIHTPQKMEWVNAADWTVRHSENVSDWLLTLLLGTGAVLAVLLGLEAMRVFRVYCCVHWPRPAVWAGGGAVLLLCGFGMYIGRFLRLNSWDILHPLALLRRV
;
A
#
# COMPACT_ATOMS: atom_id res chain seq x y z
N MET A 1 -13.10 -17.39 15.89
CA MET A 1 -13.59 -17.46 14.49
C MET A 1 -13.46 -16.14 13.70
N ALA A 2 -13.71 -14.97 14.30
CA ALA A 2 -13.73 -13.67 13.59
C ALA A 2 -12.45 -13.31 12.81
N ARG A 3 -11.25 -13.57 13.36
CA ARG A 3 -9.96 -13.19 12.71
C ARG A 3 -9.59 -14.02 11.48
N LYS A 4 -9.97 -15.30 11.42
CA LYS A 4 -9.75 -16.14 10.22
C LYS A 4 -10.64 -15.67 9.06
N ARG A 5 -11.88 -15.27 9.37
CA ARG A 5 -12.81 -14.68 8.39
C ARG A 5 -12.31 -13.32 7.87
N CYS A 6 -11.65 -12.51 8.70
CA CYS A 6 -11.09 -11.22 8.28
C CYS A 6 -10.00 -11.39 7.21
N VAL A 7 -8.97 -12.22 7.46
CA VAL A 7 -7.87 -12.44 6.49
C VAL A 7 -8.40 -13.06 5.19
N LEU A 8 -9.34 -14.00 5.27
CA LEU A 8 -9.94 -14.61 4.08
C LEU A 8 -10.73 -13.60 3.23
N ARG A 9 -11.48 -12.69 3.86
CA ARG A 9 -12.22 -11.63 3.16
C ARG A 9 -11.30 -10.69 2.42
N TRP A 10 -10.23 -10.23 3.08
CA TRP A 10 -9.24 -9.36 2.46
C TRP A 10 -8.44 -10.07 1.38
N GLY A 11 -8.09 -11.36 1.58
CA GLY A 11 -7.46 -12.18 0.55
C GLY A 11 -8.33 -12.32 -0.70
N ALA A 12 -9.65 -12.50 -0.54
CA ALA A 12 -10.58 -12.55 -1.67
C ALA A 12 -10.66 -11.20 -2.42
N ALA A 13 -10.71 -10.07 -1.69
CA ALA A 13 -10.71 -8.74 -2.29
C ALA A 13 -9.41 -8.46 -3.08
N VAL A 14 -8.26 -8.82 -2.51
CA VAL A 14 -6.96 -8.72 -3.18
C VAL A 14 -6.90 -9.64 -4.40
N GLY A 15 -7.43 -10.86 -4.30
CA GLY A 15 -7.51 -11.80 -5.43
C GLY A 15 -8.37 -11.27 -6.58
N LEU A 16 -9.51 -10.64 -6.27
CA LEU A 16 -10.34 -9.97 -7.28
C LEU A 16 -9.61 -8.80 -7.94
N TYR A 17 -8.90 -7.99 -7.15
CA TYR A 17 -8.07 -6.90 -7.67
C TYR A 17 -6.95 -7.40 -8.59
N TRP A 18 -6.29 -8.51 -8.21
CA TRP A 18 -5.29 -9.17 -9.04
C TRP A 18 -5.88 -9.66 -10.37
N ALA A 19 -7.07 -10.26 -10.35
CA ALA A 19 -7.76 -10.67 -11.57
C ALA A 19 -8.08 -9.46 -12.48
N ALA A 20 -8.52 -8.33 -11.90
CA ALA A 20 -8.74 -7.10 -12.65
C ALA A 20 -7.45 -6.55 -13.27
N CYS A 21 -6.33 -6.59 -12.52
CA CYS A 21 -5.01 -6.22 -13.05
C CYS A 21 -4.62 -7.11 -14.23
N ALA A 22 -4.74 -8.44 -14.08
CA ALA A 22 -4.40 -9.39 -15.14
C ALA A 22 -5.27 -9.19 -16.41
N ALA A 23 -6.57 -8.94 -16.24
CA ALA A 23 -7.48 -8.65 -17.35
C ALA A 23 -7.07 -7.35 -18.08
N HIS A 24 -6.66 -6.32 -17.34
CA HIS A 24 -6.16 -5.08 -17.92
C HIS A 24 -4.87 -5.29 -18.73
N VAL A 25 -3.92 -6.06 -18.20
CA VAL A 25 -2.67 -6.42 -18.89
C VAL A 25 -2.98 -7.18 -20.18
N TRP A 26 -3.86 -8.17 -20.11
CA TRP A 26 -4.25 -8.97 -21.28
C TRP A 26 -4.85 -8.10 -22.40
N ARG A 27 -5.64 -7.08 -22.03
CA ARG A 27 -6.28 -6.17 -23.00
C ARG A 27 -5.33 -5.12 -23.59
N THR A 28 -4.42 -4.57 -22.78
CA THR A 28 -3.61 -3.39 -23.17
C THR A 28 -2.15 -3.72 -23.48
N GLY A 29 -1.65 -4.88 -23.04
CA GLY A 29 -0.23 -5.23 -23.07
C GLY A 29 0.64 -4.44 -22.08
N GLY A 30 0.07 -3.48 -21.35
CA GLY A 30 0.81 -2.61 -20.44
C GLY A 30 1.23 -3.31 -19.14
N LEU A 31 2.51 -3.24 -18.80
CA LEU A 31 3.08 -3.88 -17.60
C LEU A 31 2.76 -3.14 -16.29
N LEU A 32 2.23 -1.92 -16.36
CA LEU A 32 1.98 -1.10 -15.16
C LEU A 32 1.00 -1.77 -14.19
N ALA A 33 -0.04 -2.44 -14.69
CA ALA A 33 -1.01 -3.13 -13.86
C ALA A 33 -0.41 -4.36 -13.12
N LEU A 34 0.67 -4.97 -13.63
CA LEU A 34 1.42 -5.99 -12.88
C LEU A 34 2.14 -5.37 -11.68
N GLY A 35 2.72 -4.18 -11.86
CA GLY A 35 3.30 -3.41 -10.76
C GLY A 35 2.28 -3.07 -9.68
N LEU A 36 1.06 -2.71 -10.07
CA LEU A 36 -0.04 -2.47 -9.13
C LEU A 36 -0.46 -3.74 -8.37
N ALA A 37 -0.54 -4.88 -9.06
CA ALA A 37 -0.81 -6.16 -8.42
C ALA A 37 0.29 -6.51 -7.40
N TRP A 38 1.56 -6.29 -7.76
CA TRP A 38 2.69 -6.48 -6.86
C TRP A 38 2.61 -5.58 -5.61
N ASN A 39 2.33 -4.29 -5.79
CA ASN A 39 2.16 -3.36 -4.67
C ASN A 39 0.99 -3.76 -3.76
N MET A 40 -0.10 -4.27 -4.33
CA MET A 40 -1.24 -4.77 -3.56
C MET A 40 -0.89 -6.00 -2.72
N LEU A 41 -0.08 -6.93 -3.25
CA LEU A 41 0.40 -8.08 -2.48
C LEU A 41 1.23 -7.63 -1.29
N LEU A 42 2.16 -6.70 -1.51
CA LEU A 42 2.97 -6.12 -0.45
C LEU A 42 2.09 -5.38 0.57
N ALA A 43 1.01 -4.72 0.15
CA ALA A 43 0.07 -4.02 1.02
C ALA A 43 -0.75 -4.95 1.92
N LEU A 44 -0.90 -6.23 1.55
CA LEU A 44 -1.55 -7.26 2.36
C LEU A 44 -0.65 -7.80 3.49
N LEU A 45 0.67 -7.78 3.31
CA LEU A 45 1.63 -8.37 4.25
C LEU A 45 1.52 -7.83 5.69
N PRO A 46 1.37 -6.51 5.93
CA PRO A 46 1.21 -5.98 7.29
C PRO A 46 0.04 -6.64 8.03
N LEU A 47 -1.12 -6.77 7.38
CA LEU A 47 -2.28 -7.42 8.00
C LEU A 47 -2.00 -8.89 8.35
N CYS A 48 -1.29 -9.61 7.47
CA CYS A 48 -0.85 -10.98 7.71
C CYS A 48 0.09 -11.08 8.92
N PHE A 49 1.10 -10.20 8.99
CA PHE A 49 2.05 -10.16 10.11
C PHE A 49 1.37 -9.79 11.43
N ALA A 50 0.48 -8.79 11.45
CA ALA A 50 -0.28 -8.42 12.64
C ALA A 50 -1.16 -9.58 13.14
N CYS A 51 -1.81 -10.31 12.22
CA CYS A 51 -2.58 -11.50 12.57
C CYS A 51 -1.71 -12.66 13.07
N ALA A 52 -0.52 -12.86 12.47
CA ALA A 52 0.42 -13.91 12.85
C ALA A 52 1.07 -13.64 14.22
N ALA A 53 1.46 -12.39 14.49
CA ALA A 53 1.99 -11.96 15.80
C ALA A 53 0.99 -12.29 16.92
N GLY A 54 -0.29 -12.18 16.61
CA GLY A 54 -1.37 -12.54 17.51
C GLY A 54 -1.50 -14.02 17.89
N ARG A 55 -0.93 -14.92 17.09
CA ARG A 55 -0.97 -16.38 17.30
C ARG A 55 0.36 -16.94 17.77
N CYS A 56 1.45 -16.21 17.54
CA CYS A 56 2.77 -16.63 17.95
C CYS A 56 2.85 -16.67 19.49
N ARG A 57 3.31 -17.78 20.06
CA ARG A 57 3.46 -17.92 21.52
C ARG A 57 4.80 -17.36 22.01
N LEU A 58 5.86 -17.54 21.21
CA LEU A 58 7.21 -17.10 21.54
C LEU A 58 7.32 -15.58 21.45
N TRP A 59 7.92 -14.95 22.46
CA TRP A 59 8.11 -13.50 22.50
C TRP A 59 8.97 -13.00 21.33
N ALA A 60 10.08 -13.67 21.04
CA ALA A 60 10.98 -13.32 19.93
C ALA A 60 10.25 -13.35 18.58
N GLY A 61 9.42 -14.36 18.34
CA GLY A 61 8.61 -14.46 17.12
C GLY A 61 7.56 -13.36 17.01
N ARG A 62 6.93 -12.97 18.12
CA ARG A 62 6.00 -11.82 18.15
C ARG A 62 6.73 -10.51 17.83
N ALA A 63 7.90 -10.29 18.45
CA ALA A 63 8.70 -9.09 18.22
C ALA A 63 9.14 -9.00 16.74
N ALA A 64 9.64 -10.10 16.16
CA ALA A 64 10.02 -10.14 14.75
C ALA A 64 8.84 -9.82 13.82
N LEU A 65 7.66 -10.38 14.08
CA LEU A 65 6.45 -10.10 13.28
C LEU A 65 5.95 -8.66 13.47
N ALA A 66 6.14 -8.05 14.64
CA ALA A 66 5.82 -6.64 14.86
C ALA A 66 6.77 -5.71 14.11
N VAL A 67 8.06 -6.05 14.05
CA VAL A 67 9.05 -5.32 13.25
C VAL A 67 8.72 -5.44 11.76
N LEU A 68 8.44 -6.65 11.26
CA LEU A 68 8.01 -6.86 9.88
C LEU A 68 6.71 -6.11 9.56
N TRP A 69 5.76 -6.10 10.48
CA TRP A 69 4.55 -5.29 10.35
C TRP A 69 4.90 -3.81 10.16
N LEU A 70 5.75 -3.25 11.01
CA LEU A 70 6.14 -1.84 10.94
C LEU A 70 6.89 -1.49 9.65
N LEU A 71 7.78 -2.38 9.19
CA LEU A 71 8.57 -2.17 7.97
C LEU A 71 7.72 -2.21 6.70
N PHE A 72 6.70 -3.07 6.65
CA PHE A 72 5.84 -3.22 5.47
C PHE A 72 4.59 -2.33 5.51
N LEU A 73 4.20 -1.80 6.68
CA LEU A 73 3.04 -0.90 6.80
C LEU A 73 3.08 0.34 5.88
N PRO A 74 4.24 1.00 5.64
CA PRO A 74 4.32 2.10 4.68
C PRO A 74 3.83 1.71 3.29
N ASN A 75 4.07 0.46 2.86
CA ASN A 75 3.68 0.00 1.53
C ASN A 75 2.16 0.03 1.31
N THR A 76 1.40 -0.15 2.39
CA THR A 76 -0.05 -0.10 2.32
C THR A 76 -0.58 1.30 2.00
N PHE A 77 0.05 2.35 2.54
CA PHE A 77 -0.29 3.74 2.22
C PHE A 77 0.44 4.26 0.97
N TYR A 78 1.59 3.67 0.64
CA TYR A 78 2.37 3.97 -0.56
C TYR A 78 1.53 3.91 -1.84
N MET A 79 0.57 2.98 -1.91
CA MET A 79 -0.26 2.80 -3.10
C MET A 79 -1.16 4.02 -3.42
N LEU A 80 -1.39 4.93 -2.47
CA LEU A 80 -2.00 6.25 -2.77
C LEU A 80 -1.12 7.06 -3.74
N THR A 81 0.20 6.93 -3.64
CA THR A 81 1.13 7.64 -4.52
C THR A 81 1.16 7.07 -5.94
N ASP A 82 0.64 5.85 -6.15
CA ASP A 82 0.54 5.27 -7.49
C ASP A 82 -0.51 5.97 -8.35
N LEU A 83 -1.40 6.78 -7.77
CA LEU A 83 -2.34 7.65 -8.49
C LEU A 83 -1.64 8.63 -9.45
N ILE A 84 -0.35 8.91 -9.25
CA ILE A 84 0.43 9.73 -10.20
C ILE A 84 0.54 9.10 -11.59
N HIS A 85 0.30 7.78 -11.72
CA HIS A 85 0.27 7.11 -13.02
C HIS A 85 -1.07 7.22 -13.74
N THR A 86 -2.00 8.04 -13.23
CA THR A 86 -3.24 8.35 -13.93
C THR A 86 -2.89 8.92 -15.31
N PRO A 87 -3.51 8.44 -16.40
CA PRO A 87 -3.24 8.92 -17.75
C PRO A 87 -3.34 10.45 -17.84
N GLN A 88 -2.37 11.09 -18.49
CA GLN A 88 -2.27 12.56 -18.51
C GLN A 88 -3.32 13.25 -19.39
N LYS A 89 -3.88 12.54 -20.38
CA LYS A 89 -4.83 13.08 -21.36
C LYS A 89 -6.28 12.66 -21.08
N MET A 90 -6.68 12.71 -19.81
CA MET A 90 -8.05 12.39 -19.42
C MET A 90 -9.04 13.51 -19.69
N GLU A 91 -8.56 14.75 -19.64
CA GLU A 91 -9.32 15.96 -19.91
C GLU A 91 -8.42 16.96 -20.64
N TRP A 92 -8.93 17.59 -21.68
CA TRP A 92 -8.25 18.68 -22.35
C TRP A 92 -9.25 19.69 -22.92
N VAL A 93 -8.82 20.94 -23.01
CA VAL A 93 -9.60 22.00 -23.66
C VAL A 93 -9.35 21.93 -25.16
N ASN A 94 -10.41 21.83 -25.95
CA ASN A 94 -10.32 21.96 -27.38
C ASN A 94 -10.25 23.44 -27.76
N ALA A 95 -9.13 23.86 -28.35
CA ALA A 95 -8.87 25.25 -28.67
C ALA A 95 -9.79 25.83 -29.75
N ALA A 96 -10.47 25.00 -30.54
CA ALA A 96 -11.32 25.43 -31.65
C ALA A 96 -12.72 25.87 -31.17
N ASP A 97 -13.28 25.19 -30.18
CA ASP A 97 -14.65 25.40 -29.69
C ASP A 97 -14.70 25.81 -28.21
N TRP A 98 -13.54 25.93 -27.54
CA TRP A 98 -13.41 26.19 -26.09
C TRP A 98 -14.17 25.20 -25.21
N THR A 99 -14.44 23.99 -25.72
CA THR A 99 -15.12 22.94 -24.97
C THR A 99 -14.13 22.02 -24.28
N VAL A 100 -14.52 21.50 -23.12
CA VAL A 100 -13.79 20.45 -22.41
C VAL A 100 -14.11 19.11 -23.05
N ARG A 101 -13.08 18.38 -23.50
CA ARG A 101 -13.20 17.01 -24.00
C ARG A 101 -12.53 16.05 -23.05
N HIS A 102 -13.07 14.83 -23.02
CA HIS A 102 -12.59 13.74 -22.18
C HIS A 102 -12.00 12.63 -23.03
N SER A 103 -11.13 11.80 -22.43
CA SER A 103 -10.58 10.63 -23.12
C SER A 103 -11.71 9.68 -23.53
N GLU A 104 -11.73 9.29 -24.81
CA GLU A 104 -12.65 8.28 -25.34
C GLU A 104 -12.09 6.85 -25.16
N ASN A 105 -10.82 6.73 -24.75
CA ASN A 105 -10.14 5.45 -24.60
C ASN A 105 -10.59 4.75 -23.31
N VAL A 106 -11.38 3.68 -23.47
CA VAL A 106 -11.86 2.84 -22.36
C VAL A 106 -10.70 2.28 -21.51
N SER A 107 -9.54 2.01 -22.11
CA SER A 107 -8.35 1.52 -21.37
C SER A 107 -7.87 2.49 -20.31
N ASP A 108 -7.87 3.79 -20.60
CA ASP A 108 -7.37 4.82 -19.69
C ASP A 108 -8.27 4.92 -18.46
N TRP A 109 -9.60 4.84 -18.68
CA TRP A 109 -10.60 4.81 -17.63
C TRP A 109 -10.50 3.55 -16.77
N LEU A 110 -10.30 2.38 -17.39
CA LEU A 110 -10.08 1.13 -16.67
C LEU A 110 -8.83 1.19 -15.80
N LEU A 111 -7.73 1.75 -16.30
CA LEU A 111 -6.52 1.93 -15.51
C LEU A 111 -6.75 2.88 -14.33
N THR A 112 -7.48 3.97 -14.53
CA THR A 112 -7.78 4.95 -13.48
C THR A 112 -8.67 4.35 -12.39
N LEU A 113 -9.66 3.54 -12.78
CA LEU A 113 -10.46 2.75 -11.84
C LEU A 113 -9.60 1.77 -11.07
N LEU A 114 -8.64 1.10 -11.72
CA LEU A 114 -7.72 0.17 -11.06
C LEU A 114 -6.84 0.90 -10.04
N LEU A 115 -6.27 2.04 -10.41
CA LEU A 115 -5.48 2.89 -9.52
C LEU A 115 -6.29 3.37 -8.30
N GLY A 116 -7.50 3.88 -8.52
CA GLY A 116 -8.37 4.39 -7.46
C GLY A 116 -8.86 3.30 -6.51
N THR A 117 -9.39 2.20 -7.06
CA THR A 117 -9.85 1.05 -6.26
C THR A 117 -8.69 0.39 -5.51
N GLY A 118 -7.52 0.31 -6.14
CA GLY A 118 -6.29 -0.14 -5.52
C GLY A 118 -5.94 0.71 -4.30
N ALA A 119 -5.83 2.02 -4.47
CA ALA A 119 -5.50 2.95 -3.39
C ALA A 119 -6.48 2.83 -2.21
N VAL A 120 -7.78 2.79 -2.46
CA VAL A 120 -8.80 2.61 -1.41
C VAL A 120 -8.63 1.28 -0.70
N LEU A 121 -8.49 0.18 -1.45
CA LEU A 121 -8.34 -1.16 -0.88
C LEU A 121 -7.09 -1.27 -0.01
N ALA A 122 -5.97 -0.70 -0.46
CA ALA A 122 -4.74 -0.67 0.31
C ALA A 122 -4.93 0.15 1.60
N VAL A 123 -5.45 1.37 1.53
CA VAL A 123 -5.73 2.16 2.75
C VAL A 123 -6.58 1.38 3.75
N LEU A 124 -7.63 0.69 3.31
CA LEU A 124 -8.46 -0.13 4.17
C LEU A 124 -7.69 -1.30 4.82
N LEU A 125 -6.80 -1.98 4.07
CA LEU A 125 -5.90 -3.00 4.62
C LEU A 125 -4.98 -2.41 5.71
N GLY A 126 -4.48 -1.20 5.50
CA GLY A 126 -3.58 -0.51 6.42
C GLY A 126 -4.28 -0.14 7.71
N LEU A 127 -5.50 0.38 7.59
CA LEU A 127 -6.37 0.67 8.74
C LEU A 127 -6.71 -0.59 9.52
N GLU A 128 -7.02 -1.71 8.86
CA GLU A 128 -7.29 -2.97 9.56
C GLU A 128 -6.03 -3.53 10.23
N ALA A 129 -4.85 -3.42 9.60
CA ALA A 129 -3.58 -3.80 10.20
C ALA A 129 -3.28 -2.97 11.47
N MET A 130 -3.48 -1.65 11.41
CA MET A 130 -3.39 -0.74 12.55
C MET A 130 -4.42 -1.06 13.64
N ARG A 131 -5.65 -1.44 13.25
CA ARG A 131 -6.71 -1.84 14.19
C ARG A 131 -6.30 -3.07 14.99
N VAL A 132 -5.76 -4.09 14.32
CA VAL A 132 -5.27 -5.31 14.98
C VAL A 132 -4.14 -4.98 15.95
N PHE A 133 -3.18 -4.16 15.54
CA PHE A 133 -2.07 -3.72 16.38
C PHE A 133 -2.56 -2.95 17.63
N ARG A 134 -3.45 -1.97 17.45
CA ARG A 134 -4.04 -1.20 18.56
C ARG A 134 -4.69 -2.09 19.62
N VAL A 135 -5.48 -3.08 19.19
CA VAL A 135 -6.14 -4.02 20.11
C VAL A 135 -5.11 -4.79 20.95
N TYR A 136 -3.95 -5.14 20.39
CA TYR A 136 -2.88 -5.78 21.14
C TYR A 136 -2.19 -4.84 22.11
N CYS A 137 -1.87 -3.61 21.68
CA CYS A 137 -1.18 -2.65 22.54
C CYS A 137 -2.04 -2.20 23.72
N CYS A 138 -3.35 -2.04 23.55
CA CYS A 138 -4.28 -1.66 24.63
C CYS A 138 -4.36 -2.70 25.78
N VAL A 139 -3.87 -3.92 25.60
CA VAL A 139 -3.78 -4.93 26.68
C VAL A 139 -2.63 -4.61 27.64
N HIS A 140 -1.56 -4.00 27.14
CA HIS A 140 -0.33 -3.78 27.90
C HIS A 140 -0.07 -2.30 28.21
N TRP A 141 -0.69 -1.37 27.47
CA TRP A 141 -0.42 0.06 27.54
C TRP A 141 -1.73 0.85 27.72
N PRO A 142 -1.69 1.98 28.46
CA PRO A 142 -2.86 2.85 28.61
C PRO A 142 -3.21 3.54 27.29
N ARG A 143 -4.49 3.89 27.12
CA ARG A 143 -5.02 4.45 25.86
C ARG A 143 -4.20 5.62 25.30
N PRO A 144 -3.78 6.63 26.08
CA PRO A 144 -3.00 7.75 25.53
C PRO A 144 -1.67 7.31 24.92
N ALA A 145 -0.96 6.36 25.56
CA ALA A 145 0.30 5.84 25.05
C ALA A 145 0.11 5.09 23.72
N VAL A 146 -0.99 4.33 23.57
CA VAL A 146 -1.31 3.63 22.32
C VAL A 146 -1.63 4.62 21.20
N TRP A 147 -2.33 5.71 21.48
CA TRP A 147 -2.59 6.77 20.49
C TRP A 147 -1.32 7.50 20.07
N ALA A 148 -0.46 7.87 21.03
CA ALA A 148 0.83 8.48 20.75
C ALA A 148 1.72 7.55 19.91
N GLY A 149 1.78 6.26 20.27
CA GLY A 149 2.48 5.24 19.49
C GLY A 149 1.91 5.06 18.08
N GLY A 150 0.59 5.07 17.93
CA GLY A 150 -0.07 5.05 16.62
C GLY A 150 0.28 6.26 15.76
N GLY A 151 0.33 7.46 16.34
CA GLY A 151 0.79 8.67 15.66
C GLY A 151 2.26 8.58 15.21
N ALA A 152 3.14 8.09 16.09
CA ALA A 152 4.54 7.86 15.75
C ALA A 152 4.70 6.85 14.59
N VAL A 153 3.93 5.76 14.61
CA VAL A 153 3.91 4.77 13.52
C VAL A 153 3.47 5.41 12.21
N LEU A 154 2.44 6.27 12.21
CA LEU A 154 1.99 6.96 10.99
C LEU A 154 3.05 7.93 10.45
N LEU A 155 3.77 8.64 11.33
CA LEU A 155 4.90 9.49 10.91
C LEU A 155 6.02 8.65 10.29
N LEU A 156 6.38 7.53 10.91
CA LEU A 156 7.35 6.57 10.36
C LEU A 156 6.86 5.99 9.02
N CYS A 157 5.56 5.74 8.87
CA CYS A 157 4.98 5.33 7.60
C CYS A 157 5.13 6.40 6.53
N GLY A 158 4.88 7.67 6.85
CA GLY A 158 5.13 8.79 5.93
C GLY A 158 6.60 8.84 5.47
N PHE A 159 7.54 8.66 6.40
CA PHE A 159 8.96 8.59 6.07
C PHE A 159 9.30 7.36 5.20
N GLY A 160 8.76 6.20 5.53
CA GLY A 160 8.93 4.98 4.73
C GLY A 160 8.35 5.10 3.32
N MET A 161 7.20 5.77 3.16
CA MET A 161 6.63 6.09 1.85
C MET A 161 7.55 7.00 1.04
N TYR A 162 8.12 8.03 1.68
CA TYR A 162 9.06 8.94 1.01
C TYR A 162 10.31 8.20 0.52
N ILE A 163 10.90 7.36 1.37
CA ILE A 163 12.05 6.52 1.00
C ILE A 163 11.69 5.61 -0.17
N GLY A 164 10.58 4.88 -0.08
CA GLY A 164 10.18 3.95 -1.13
C GLY A 164 9.88 4.64 -2.46
N ARG A 165 9.26 5.83 -2.43
CA ARG A 165 8.77 6.50 -3.65
C ARG A 165 9.82 7.33 -4.35
N PHE A 166 10.56 8.14 -3.60
CA PHE A 166 11.45 9.16 -4.15
C PHE A 166 12.91 8.73 -4.12
N LEU A 167 13.36 8.17 -2.99
CA LEU A 167 14.76 7.75 -2.85
C LEU A 167 15.05 6.43 -3.58
N ARG A 168 14.05 5.52 -3.69
CA ARG A 168 14.14 4.22 -4.37
C ARG A 168 15.44 3.46 -4.02
N LEU A 169 15.77 3.44 -2.73
CA LEU A 169 17.01 2.83 -2.24
C LEU A 169 17.02 1.33 -2.55
N ASN A 170 18.10 0.87 -3.16
CA ASN A 170 18.41 -0.54 -3.36
C ASN A 170 19.35 -1.03 -2.27
N SER A 171 19.35 -2.34 -2.02
CA SER A 171 20.24 -2.98 -1.03
C SER A 171 21.73 -2.68 -1.24
N TRP A 172 22.11 -2.38 -2.49
CA TRP A 172 23.48 -2.05 -2.90
C TRP A 172 23.89 -0.61 -2.56
N ASP A 173 22.93 0.30 -2.31
CA ASP A 173 23.24 1.70 -1.99
C ASP A 173 23.89 1.86 -0.61
N ILE A 174 23.72 0.87 0.29
CA ILE A 174 24.39 0.79 1.60
C ILE A 174 25.91 0.68 1.45
N LEU A 175 26.39 0.13 0.33
CA LEU A 175 27.82 -0.01 0.04
C LEU A 175 28.47 1.31 -0.44
N HIS A 176 27.67 2.34 -0.72
CA HIS A 176 28.14 3.65 -1.18
C HIS A 176 27.54 4.82 -0.36
N PRO A 177 27.90 4.96 0.94
CA PRO A 177 27.26 5.90 1.86
C PRO A 177 27.42 7.39 1.47
N LEU A 178 28.53 7.75 0.82
CA LEU A 178 28.76 9.13 0.34
C LEU A 178 27.90 9.49 -0.88
N ALA A 179 27.56 8.51 -1.73
CA ALA A 179 26.64 8.71 -2.85
C ALA A 179 25.18 8.78 -2.35
N LEU A 180 24.88 8.07 -1.26
CA LEU A 180 23.59 8.11 -0.57
C LEU A 180 23.30 9.50 0.02
N LEU A 181 24.28 10.11 0.70
CA LEU A 181 24.19 11.45 1.30
C LEU A 181 24.01 12.59 0.29
N ARG A 182 24.39 12.39 -0.98
CA ARG A 182 24.16 13.39 -2.05
C ARG A 182 22.78 13.26 -2.71
N ARG A 183 22.08 12.14 -2.50
CA ARG A 183 20.74 11.88 -3.06
C ARG A 183 19.60 12.23 -2.10
N VAL A 184 19.92 12.42 -0.82
CA VAL A 184 19.01 12.88 0.25
C VAL A 184 19.15 14.39 0.39
#